data_AF-N1ZI77-F1
#
_entry.id   AF-N1ZI77-F1
#
_cell.length_a   1.000
_cell.length_b   1.000
_cell.length_c   1.000
_cell.angle_alpha   90.00
_cell.angle_beta   90.00
_cell.angle_gamma   90.00
#
_symmetry.space_group_name_H-M   'P 1'
#
loop_
_entity.id
_entity.type
_entity.pdbx_description
1 polymer ?
#
loop_
_entity_poly.entity_id
_entity_poly.type
_entity_poly.pdbx_seq_one_letter_code
_entity_poly.pdbx_strand_id
1 'polypeptide(L)'
;MNKNLDKQGRWRNKTVSFRMSNEEITLLNNLVSLSGLTKQDYIIKRLLCKDVIVVGNTRVYKALKNHIEQLCIELKNYQLCKKLTM
;
A
#
# COMPACT_ATOMS: atom_id res chain seq x y z
N MET A 1 10.92 24.59 4.19
CA MET A 1 11.90 23.63 4.73
C MET A 1 13.01 23.46 3.70
N ASN A 2 14.18 24.04 3.98
CA ASN A 2 15.33 24.03 3.07
C ASN A 2 15.75 22.59 2.75
N LYS A 3 15.62 22.22 1.48
CA LYS A 3 16.02 20.92 1.00
C LYS A 3 17.50 21.02 0.65
N ASN A 4 18.39 20.51 1.52
CA ASN A 4 19.81 20.45 1.20
C ASN A 4 20.08 19.14 0.44
N LEU A 5 20.59 19.27 -0.77
CA LEU A 5 21.11 18.21 -1.61
C LEU A 5 22.48 17.80 -1.07
N ASP A 6 22.75 16.52 -0.85
CA ASP A 6 24.12 16.09 -0.52
C ASP A 6 25.07 16.24 -1.73
N LYS A 7 26.38 16.08 -1.51
CA LYS A 7 27.41 16.18 -2.58
C LYS A 7 27.20 15.17 -3.74
N GLN A 8 26.28 14.21 -3.59
CA GLN A 8 25.96 13.17 -4.56
C GLN A 8 24.54 13.32 -5.13
N GLY A 9 23.86 14.44 -4.88
CA GLY A 9 22.53 14.67 -5.43
C GLY A 9 21.37 14.01 -4.66
N ARG A 10 21.60 13.46 -3.47
CA ARG A 10 20.59 12.73 -2.70
C ARG A 10 19.90 13.65 -1.71
N TRP A 11 18.58 13.74 -1.85
CA TRP A 11 17.70 14.47 -0.93
C TRP A 11 17.44 13.72 0.39
N ARG A 12 17.60 12.40 0.40
CA ARG A 12 17.39 11.51 1.55
C ARG A 12 18.57 10.55 1.65
N ASN A 13 19.63 10.98 2.32
CA ASN A 13 20.91 10.26 2.36
C ASN A 13 21.11 9.38 3.60
N LYS A 14 20.11 9.31 4.51
CA LYS A 14 20.12 8.45 5.68
C LYS A 14 19.23 7.22 5.42
N THR A 15 19.78 6.05 5.71
CA THR A 15 19.09 4.75 5.57
C THR A 15 18.67 4.26 6.95
N VAL A 16 17.44 3.76 7.04
CA VAL A 16 16.91 3.05 8.21
C VAL A 16 16.43 1.69 7.73
N SER A 17 16.86 0.61 8.39
CA SER A 17 16.48 -0.76 8.05
C SER A 17 15.82 -1.44 9.25
N PHE A 18 14.83 -2.28 8.96
CA PHE A 18 14.11 -3.09 9.94
C PHE A 18 14.04 -4.53 9.45
N ARG A 19 14.03 -5.48 10.39
CA ARG A 19 13.68 -6.87 10.11
C ARG A 19 12.19 -7.03 10.30
N MET A 20 11.55 -7.75 9.39
CA MET A 20 10.13 -8.04 9.43
C MET A 20 9.93 -9.52 9.13
N SER A 21 8.96 -10.12 9.79
CA SER A 21 8.40 -11.41 9.43
C SER A 21 7.68 -11.35 8.07
N ASN A 22 7.33 -12.52 7.53
CA ASN A 22 6.59 -12.64 6.28
C ASN A 22 5.18 -12.02 6.37
N GLU A 23 4.56 -12.09 7.54
CA GLU A 23 3.23 -11.52 7.79
C GLU A 23 3.29 -9.99 7.80
N GLU A 24 4.25 -9.41 8.51
CA GLU A 24 4.46 -7.97 8.61
C GLU A 24 4.78 -7.34 7.24
N ILE A 25 5.61 -7.99 6.42
CA ILE A 25 5.94 -7.46 5.09
C ILE A 25 4.74 -7.52 4.15
N THR A 26 3.89 -8.55 4.27
CA THR A 26 2.66 -8.69 3.49
C THR A 26 1.67 -7.59 3.86
N LEU A 27 1.48 -7.35 5.16
CA LEU A 27 0.64 -6.26 5.65
C LEU A 27 1.14 -4.89 5.16
N LEU A 28 2.44 -4.61 5.26
CA LEU A 28 3.02 -3.37 4.77
C LEU A 28 2.77 -3.18 3.27
N ASN A 29 2.97 -4.23 2.46
CA ASN A 29 2.73 -4.17 1.02
C ASN A 29 1.28 -3.81 0.69
N ASN A 30 0.32 -4.41 1.39
CA ASN A 30 -1.10 -4.14 1.20
C ASN A 30 -1.45 -2.69 1.56
N LEU A 31 -0.96 -2.19 2.69
CA LEU A 31 -1.20 -0.81 3.11
C LEU A 31 -0.58 0.21 2.15
N VAL A 32 0.62 -0.07 1.65
CA VAL A 32 1.29 0.77 0.65
C VAL A 32 0.47 0.80 -0.65
N SER A 33 0.02 -0.37 -1.12
CA SER A 33 -0.85 -0.51 -2.29
C SER A 33 -2.12 0.33 -2.18
N LEU A 34 -2.81 0.25 -1.03
CA LEU A 34 -4.03 1.00 -0.75
C LEU A 34 -3.78 2.51 -0.69
N SER A 35 -2.63 2.92 -0.15
CA SER A 35 -2.28 4.35 -0.02
C SER A 35 -1.90 5.01 -1.35
N GLY A 36 -1.53 4.22 -2.37
CA GLY A 36 -0.99 4.71 -3.64
C GLY A 36 0.38 5.41 -3.54
N LEU A 37 1.05 5.32 -2.38
CA LEU A 37 2.38 5.88 -2.14
C LEU A 37 3.47 4.86 -2.46
N THR A 38 4.70 5.34 -2.58
CA THR A 38 5.86 4.44 -2.54
C THR A 38 6.06 3.90 -1.12
N LYS A 39 6.70 2.75 -0.96
CA LYS A 39 7.04 2.20 0.38
C LYS A 39 7.79 3.22 1.24
N GLN A 40 8.75 3.92 0.63
CA GLN A 40 9.54 4.94 1.31
C GLN A 40 8.66 6.10 1.81
N ASP A 41 7.80 6.65 0.95
CA ASP A 41 6.94 7.78 1.34
C ASP A 41 5.86 7.36 2.35
N TYR A 42 5.34 6.13 2.23
CA TYR A 42 4.39 5.56 3.19
C TYR A 42 5.01 5.43 4.59
N ILE A 43 6.18 4.79 4.69
CA ILE A 43 6.89 4.59 5.96
C ILE A 43 7.26 5.93 6.59
N ILE A 44 7.79 6.87 5.81
CA ILE A 44 8.16 8.21 6.31
C ILE A 44 6.93 8.95 6.82
N LYS A 45 5.80 8.94 6.10
CA LYS A 45 4.56 9.58 6.58
C LYS A 45 4.05 8.95 7.88
N ARG A 46 4.06 7.62 7.96
CA ARG A 46 3.60 6.87 9.13
C ARG A 46 4.48 7.12 10.35
N LEU A 47 5.81 7.15 10.20
CA LEU A 47 6.76 7.44 11.28
C LEU A 47 6.70 8.90 11.76
N LEU A 48 6.41 9.85 10.86
CA LEU A 48 6.31 11.28 11.19
C LEU A 48 4.91 11.70 11.68
N CYS A 49 4.01 10.74 11.96
CA CYS A 49 2.62 10.99 12.36
C CYS A 49 1.87 11.96 11.43
N LYS A 50 2.21 11.96 10.13
CA LYS A 50 1.42 12.67 9.12
C LYS A 50 0.34 11.70 8.66
N ASP A 51 -0.91 12.00 8.99
CA ASP A 51 -2.05 11.17 8.61
C ASP A 51 -1.94 10.74 7.14
N VAL A 52 -2.06 9.44 6.91
CA VAL A 52 -2.01 8.87 5.56
C VAL A 52 -3.35 9.19 4.89
N ILE A 53 -3.47 10.40 4.38
CA ILE A 53 -4.61 10.82 3.56
C ILE A 53 -4.46 10.11 2.21
N VAL A 54 -5.41 9.23 1.88
CA VAL A 54 -5.50 8.58 0.58
C VAL A 54 -5.91 9.66 -0.43
N VAL A 55 -4.97 10.12 -1.24
CA VAL A 55 -5.23 11.11 -2.29
C VAL A 55 -5.70 10.38 -3.54
N GLY A 56 -6.86 10.77 -4.06
CA GLY A 56 -7.40 10.21 -5.30
C GLY A 56 -6.43 10.36 -6.47
N ASN A 57 -5.88 9.23 -6.94
CA ASN A 57 -5.00 9.14 -8.10
C ASN A 57 -5.48 7.96 -8.95
N THR A 58 -5.31 8.02 -10.27
CA THR A 58 -5.62 6.93 -11.21
C THR A 58 -5.07 5.57 -10.76
N ARG A 59 -3.89 5.54 -10.11
CA ARG A 59 -3.32 4.30 -9.53
C ARG A 59 -4.16 3.75 -8.38
N VAL A 60 -4.61 4.62 -7.47
CA VAL A 60 -5.48 4.26 -6.34
C VAL A 60 -6.83 3.76 -6.87
N TYR A 61 -7.39 4.44 -7.88
CA TYR A 61 -8.62 3.99 -8.53
C TYR A 61 -8.48 2.61 -9.16
N LYS A 62 -7.39 2.35 -9.90
CA LYS A 62 -7.11 1.02 -10.47
C LYS A 62 -6.94 -0.05 -9.40
N ALA A 63 -6.19 0.24 -8.34
CA ALA A 63 -6.00 -0.70 -7.24
C ALA A 63 -7.32 -1.05 -6.55
N LEU A 64 -8.15 -0.03 -6.27
CA LEU A 64 -9.47 -0.19 -5.67
C LEU A 64 -10.41 -1.00 -6.57
N LYS A 65 -10.45 -0.68 -7.86
CA LYS A 65 -11.26 -1.40 -8.84
C LYS A 65 -10.88 -2.88 -8.89
N ASN A 66 -9.58 -3.19 -8.96
CA ASN A 66 -9.11 -4.58 -8.98
C ASN A 66 -9.49 -5.33 -7.70
N HIS A 67 -9.39 -4.71 -6.53
CA HIS A 67 -9.79 -5.34 -5.26
C HIS A 67 -11.30 -5.61 -5.22
N ILE A 68 -12.12 -4.67 -5.72
CA ILE A 68 -13.58 -4.84 -5.79
C ILE A 68 -13.94 -5.95 -6.78
N GLU A 69 -13.28 -6.03 -7.94
CA GLU A 69 -13.52 -7.10 -8.91
C GLU A 69 -13.16 -8.48 -8.33
N GLN A 70 -12.04 -8.57 -7.62
CA GLN A 70 -11.60 -9.79 -6.97
C GLN A 70 -12.59 -10.24 -5.89
N LEU A 71 -13.07 -9.30 -5.06
CA LEU A 71 -14.09 -9.56 -4.05
C LEU A 71 -15.43 -9.99 -4.68
N CYS A 72 -15.82 -9.39 -5.80
CA CYS A 72 -16.99 -9.81 -6.58
C CYS A 72 -16.87 -11.25 -7.10
N ILE A 73 -15.68 -11.64 -7.57
CA ILE A 73 -15.41 -13.00 -8.04
C ILE A 73 -15.52 -14.00 -6.88
N GLU A 74 -14.91 -13.70 -5.74
CA GLU A 74 -14.98 -14.54 -4.55
C GLU A 74 -16.42 -14.72 -4.06
N LEU A 75 -17.21 -13.64 -4.00
CA LEU A 75 -18.63 -13.71 -3.63
C LEU A 75 -19.46 -14.53 -4.62
N LYS A 76 -19.20 -14.40 -5.92
CA LYS A 76 -19.87 -15.21 -6.95
C LYS A 76 -19.52 -16.69 -6.81
N ASN A 77 -18.25 -17.00 -6.56
CA ASN A 77 -17.79 -18.38 -6.33
C ASN A 77 -18.47 -18.96 -5.08
N TYR A 78 -18.58 -18.18 -4.00
CA TYR A 78 -19.29 -18.58 -2.79
C TYR A 78 -20.78 -18.86 -3.04
N GLN A 79 -21.48 -17.99 -3.78
CA GLN A 79 -22.87 -18.21 -4.17
C GLN A 79 -23.06 -19.44 -5.07
N LEU A 80 -22.13 -19.69 -5.99
CA LEU A 80 -22.18 -20.85 -6.88
C LEU A 80 -21.96 -22.15 -6.10
N CYS A 81 -20.98 -22.16 -5.18
CA CYS A 81 -20.71 -23.31 -4.31
C CYS A 81 -21.91 -23.65 -3.41
N LYS A 82 -22.61 -22.63 -2.90
CA LYS A 82 -23.82 -22.79 -2.08
C LYS A 82 -25.02 -23.35 -2.86
N LYS A 83 -25.08 -23.10 -4.17
CA LYS A 83 -26.11 -23.67 -5.07
C LYS A 83 -25.85 -25.13 -5.44
N LEU A 84 -24.60 -25.58 -5.41
CA LEU A 84 -24.21 -26.96 -5.74
C LEU A 84 -24.28 -27.91 -4.52
N THR A 85 -24.44 -27.37 -3.32
CA THR A 85 -24.57 -28.13 -2.05
C THR A 85 -26.02 -28.24 -1.55
N MET A 86 -26.98 -27.67 -2.28
CA MET A 86 -28.44 -27.89 -2.09
C MET A 86 -28.97 -28.76 -3.22
#